data_AF-A0A341CXM5-F1
#
_entry.id   AF-A0A341CXM5-F1
#
_cell.length_a   1.000
_cell.length_b   1.000
_cell.length_c   1.000
_cell.angle_alpha   90.00
_cell.angle_beta   90.00
_cell.angle_gamma   90.00
#
_symmetry.space_group_name_H-M   'P 1'
#
loop_
_entity.id
_entity.type
_entity.pdbx_description
1 polymer ?
#
loop_
_entity_poly.entity_id
_entity_poly.type
_entity_poly.pdbx_seq_one_letter_code
_entity_poly.pdbx_strand_id
1 'polypeptide(L)'
;MTGPRCRRKHRPSGRQGQKGVAFPSTPHQRRAGRQGDFVQLPVPIIQQLYHWDCGLACSRMVLRYLGQLDDSEFESALQELRLTRSIWTIDLAYLMRHFGVRHRFCTQTLGVDKGYKNQSFYRKHFDTEETRVNQLFAQAKACKVLVEKCGHRCFCRTPDYQGHFIVLRGYNRATGCIFYNNPAYADRQPSEDSQHTCQKGKSAQPRPQLWLQNPQGSHGSGDGEGPS
;
A
#
# COMPACT_ATOMS: atom_id res chain seq x y z
N MET A 1 -7.11 87.07 -15.25
CA MET A 1 -5.81 86.70 -15.83
C MET A 1 -6.05 85.88 -17.10
N THR A 2 -5.42 86.33 -18.17
CA THR A 2 -5.46 85.88 -19.57
C THR A 2 -4.95 84.44 -19.77
N GLY A 3 -5.49 83.69 -20.75
CA GLY A 3 -5.07 82.32 -21.13
C GLY A 3 -3.70 82.25 -21.85
N PRO A 4 -3.47 81.42 -22.90
CA PRO A 4 -4.18 80.23 -23.38
C PRO A 4 -3.25 79.10 -23.95
N ARG A 5 -3.85 78.06 -24.55
CA ARG A 5 -3.45 77.31 -25.79
C ARG A 5 -3.11 75.81 -25.71
N CYS A 6 -3.94 75.07 -26.42
CA CYS A 6 -3.69 73.78 -27.08
C CYS A 6 -2.54 73.82 -28.10
N ARG A 7 -1.95 72.66 -28.42
CA ARG A 7 -1.92 72.01 -29.76
C ARG A 7 -1.01 70.76 -29.73
N ARG A 8 -1.58 69.57 -30.00
CA ARG A 8 -1.58 68.83 -31.28
C ARG A 8 -0.26 68.11 -31.64
N LYS A 9 -0.41 66.78 -31.72
CA LYS A 9 0.05 65.83 -32.77
C LYS A 9 1.54 65.84 -33.14
N HIS A 10 2.18 64.66 -33.08
CA HIS A 10 2.67 63.97 -34.28
C HIS A 10 3.18 62.55 -33.96
N ARG A 11 2.64 61.57 -34.69
CA ARG A 11 3.33 60.30 -35.00
C ARG A 11 4.22 60.56 -36.22
N PRO A 12 5.39 59.91 -36.30
CA PRO A 12 5.76 59.30 -37.56
C PRO A 12 6.19 57.84 -37.39
N SER A 13 5.90 57.09 -38.44
CA SER A 13 6.25 55.70 -38.71
C SER A 13 7.54 55.62 -39.52
N GLY A 14 8.34 54.56 -39.31
CA GLY A 14 9.39 54.10 -40.22
C GLY A 14 10.68 53.73 -39.49
N ARG A 15 11.53 52.82 -39.94
CA ARG A 15 11.49 51.70 -40.90
C ARG A 15 12.85 50.99 -40.72
N GLN A 16 12.91 49.65 -40.90
CA GLN A 16 14.13 48.84 -41.17
C GLN A 16 15.13 48.74 -39.98
N GLY A 17 15.75 47.61 -39.62
CA GLY A 17 16.10 46.37 -40.31
C GLY A 17 17.57 46.10 -39.98
N GLN A 18 17.90 45.03 -39.25
CA GLN A 18 19.25 44.47 -39.08
C GLN A 18 19.11 43.08 -38.41
N LYS A 19 19.31 42.00 -39.18
CA LYS A 19 20.51 41.16 -39.28
C LYS A 19 20.81 40.38 -38.00
N GLY A 20 20.80 39.05 -38.17
CA GLY A 20 20.80 38.07 -37.09
C GLY A 20 22.08 37.96 -36.29
N VAL A 21 21.93 37.26 -35.16
CA VAL A 21 23.02 36.66 -34.41
C VAL A 21 22.50 35.30 -33.94
N ALA A 22 23.11 34.25 -34.46
CA ALA A 22 22.95 32.89 -33.97
C ALA A 22 23.79 32.68 -32.70
N PHE A 23 23.53 31.54 -32.05
CA PHE A 23 24.27 30.84 -30.98
C PHE A 23 23.81 31.08 -29.53
N PRO A 24 23.95 30.09 -28.61
CA PRO A 24 24.27 28.67 -28.80
C PRO A 24 23.21 27.72 -28.23
N SER A 25 23.08 26.57 -28.89
CA SER A 25 22.50 25.35 -28.33
C SER A 25 23.29 24.93 -27.07
N THR A 26 22.66 25.04 -25.90
CA THR A 26 23.22 24.51 -24.65
C THR A 26 22.79 23.06 -24.44
N PRO A 27 23.70 22.18 -23.98
CA PRO A 27 23.52 20.75 -23.94
C PRO A 27 22.85 20.28 -22.65
N HIS A 28 22.20 19.12 -22.74
CA HIS A 28 21.87 18.24 -21.62
C HIS A 28 21.22 18.91 -20.41
N GLN A 29 19.93 19.18 -20.52
CA GLN A 29 19.07 19.04 -19.36
C GLN A 29 18.99 17.54 -19.04
N ARG A 30 19.97 17.04 -18.26
CA ARG A 30 19.78 15.82 -17.49
C ARG A 30 18.49 16.05 -16.71
N ARG A 31 17.42 15.34 -17.07
CA ARG A 31 16.22 15.26 -16.26
C ARG A 31 16.67 14.80 -14.88
N ALA A 32 16.80 15.73 -13.94
CA ALA A 32 16.81 15.40 -12.53
C ALA A 32 15.54 14.57 -12.31
N GLY A 33 15.71 13.27 -12.06
CA GLY A 33 14.60 12.42 -11.66
C GLY A 33 13.91 13.10 -10.48
N ARG A 34 12.60 13.29 -10.57
CA ARG A 34 11.82 13.93 -9.50
C ARG A 34 12.12 13.18 -8.21
N GLN A 35 12.63 13.87 -7.18
CA GLN A 35 12.84 13.32 -5.83
C GLN A 35 11.54 12.86 -5.12
N GLY A 36 10.44 12.63 -5.84
CA GLY A 36 9.11 12.30 -5.29
C GLY A 36 8.51 10.99 -5.78
N ASP A 37 9.25 10.18 -6.55
CA ASP A 37 8.71 8.95 -7.17
C ASP A 37 9.13 7.65 -6.47
N PHE A 38 9.77 7.75 -5.30
CA PHE A 38 10.24 6.62 -4.51
C PHE A 38 9.99 6.85 -3.01
N VAL A 39 9.42 5.84 -2.33
CA VAL A 39 9.24 5.80 -0.87
C VAL A 39 9.57 4.39 -0.40
N GLN A 40 10.41 4.27 0.63
CA GLN A 40 10.62 3.00 1.33
C GLN A 40 10.83 3.27 2.82
N LEU A 41 9.85 2.85 3.63
CA LEU A 41 9.89 3.00 5.07
C LEU A 41 10.76 1.89 5.69
N PRO A 42 11.57 2.16 6.71
CA PRO A 42 12.40 1.16 7.40
C PRO A 42 11.57 0.31 8.39
N VAL A 43 10.47 -0.28 7.92
CA VAL A 43 9.64 -1.19 8.74
C VAL A 43 10.43 -2.49 8.99
N PRO A 44 10.64 -2.91 10.26
CA PRO A 44 11.35 -4.14 10.56
C PRO A 44 10.58 -5.35 10.03
N ILE A 45 11.30 -6.40 9.62
CA ILE A 45 10.68 -7.68 9.26
C ILE A 45 10.56 -8.55 10.50
N ILE A 46 9.37 -9.11 10.72
CA ILE A 46 9.09 -10.06 11.79
C ILE A 46 8.43 -11.28 11.16
N GLN A 47 9.03 -12.44 11.38
CA GLN A 47 8.48 -13.70 10.90
C GLN A 47 7.26 -14.10 11.74
N GLN A 48 6.22 -14.59 11.07
CA GLN A 48 5.16 -15.32 11.77
C GLN A 48 5.71 -16.64 12.33
N LEU A 49 5.22 -17.05 13.50
CA LEU A 49 5.67 -18.27 14.16
C LEU A 49 4.77 -19.47 13.84
N TYR A 50 3.53 -19.21 13.45
CA TYR A 50 2.52 -20.22 13.17
C TYR A 50 1.86 -19.94 11.81
N HIS A 51 0.95 -20.82 11.38
CA HIS A 51 0.23 -20.61 10.12
C HIS A 51 -0.92 -19.59 10.24
N TRP A 52 -1.27 -19.18 11.46
CA TRP A 52 -2.46 -18.37 11.76
C TRP A 52 -2.14 -16.95 12.24
N ASP A 53 -0.89 -16.64 12.56
CA ASP A 53 -0.47 -15.39 13.23
C ASP A 53 0.16 -14.36 12.27
N CYS A 54 0.01 -14.51 10.95
CA CYS A 54 0.57 -13.57 9.98
C CYS A 54 0.07 -12.12 10.20
N GLY A 55 -1.20 -11.95 10.59
CA GLY A 55 -1.77 -10.65 10.96
C GLY A 55 -1.17 -10.04 12.24
N LEU A 56 -0.84 -10.88 13.22
CA LEU A 56 -0.16 -10.44 14.45
C LEU A 56 1.28 -10.04 14.17
N ALA A 57 2.02 -10.83 13.38
CA ALA A 57 3.36 -10.47 12.93
C ALA A 57 3.35 -9.14 12.16
N CYS A 58 2.39 -8.93 11.25
CA CYS A 58 2.21 -7.65 10.56
C CYS A 58 1.93 -6.49 11.51
N SER A 59 1.07 -6.70 12.51
CA SER A 59 0.76 -5.67 13.51
C SER A 59 2.00 -5.31 14.33
N ARG A 60 2.79 -6.30 14.78
CA ARG A 60 4.08 -6.05 15.46
C ARG A 60 5.05 -5.27 14.61
N MET A 61 5.16 -5.57 13.31
CA MET A 61 6.04 -4.83 12.40
C MET A 61 5.67 -3.35 12.35
N VAL A 62 4.38 -3.04 12.20
CA VAL A 62 3.87 -1.67 12.16
C VAL A 62 4.05 -0.97 13.51
N LEU A 63 3.72 -1.61 14.62
CA LEU A 63 3.83 -1.01 15.95
C LEU A 63 5.29 -0.71 16.34
N ARG A 64 6.24 -1.61 16.02
CA ARG A 64 7.68 -1.34 16.21
C ARG A 64 8.15 -0.17 15.34
N TYR A 65 7.70 -0.10 14.09
CA TYR A 65 8.04 1.02 13.21
C TYR A 65 7.52 2.37 13.75
N LEU A 66 6.34 2.38 14.36
CA LEU A 66 5.76 3.57 14.98
C LEU A 66 6.38 3.92 16.35
N GLY A 67 7.29 3.10 16.88
CA GLY A 67 7.84 3.27 18.22
C GLY A 67 6.81 3.08 19.33
N GLN A 68 5.78 2.27 19.09
CA GLN A 68 4.65 2.05 19.99
C GLN A 68 4.61 0.63 20.58
N LEU A 69 5.75 -0.08 20.59
CA LEU A 69 5.78 -1.44 21.11
C LEU A 69 7.05 -1.75 21.89
N ASP A 70 6.89 -1.97 23.19
CA ASP A 70 7.84 -2.72 24.00
C ASP A 70 7.50 -4.22 23.98
N ASP A 71 8.53 -5.08 24.04
CA ASP A 71 8.36 -6.52 23.76
C ASP A 71 7.44 -7.25 24.76
N SER A 72 7.27 -6.74 25.99
CA SER A 72 6.36 -7.33 26.99
C SER A 72 4.90 -6.89 26.83
N GLU A 73 4.64 -5.74 26.21
CA GLU A 73 3.28 -5.17 26.13
C GLU A 73 2.40 -5.88 25.10
N PHE A 74 3.01 -6.45 24.05
CA PHE A 74 2.26 -7.09 22.97
C PHE A 74 1.41 -8.26 23.48
N GLU A 75 2.02 -9.18 24.23
CA GLU A 75 1.35 -10.38 24.73
C GLU A 75 0.26 -10.03 25.76
N SER A 76 0.50 -9.05 26.62
CA SER A 76 -0.52 -8.52 27.54
C SER A 76 -1.73 -7.97 26.78
N ALA A 77 -1.52 -7.20 25.71
CA ALA A 77 -2.60 -6.70 24.87
C ALA A 77 -3.40 -7.82 24.20
N LEU A 78 -2.74 -8.89 23.73
CA LEU A 78 -3.44 -10.06 23.16
C LEU A 78 -4.34 -10.74 24.21
N GLN A 79 -3.88 -10.86 25.45
CA GLN A 79 -4.64 -11.45 26.55
C GLN A 79 -5.82 -10.56 26.98
N GLU A 80 -5.60 -9.26 27.17
CA GLU A 80 -6.62 -8.31 27.60
C GLU A 80 -7.75 -8.18 26.57
N LEU A 81 -7.40 -8.16 25.28
CA LEU A 81 -8.35 -8.14 24.18
C LEU A 81 -8.96 -9.53 23.87
N ARG A 82 -8.48 -10.58 24.55
CA ARG A 82 -8.93 -11.98 24.40
C ARG A 82 -8.83 -12.49 22.96
N LEU A 83 -7.73 -12.16 22.29
CA LEU A 83 -7.44 -12.66 20.94
C LEU A 83 -7.23 -14.17 20.98
N THR A 84 -7.78 -14.87 19.99
CA THR A 84 -7.69 -16.33 19.87
C THR A 84 -6.70 -16.71 18.76
N ARG A 85 -6.52 -18.02 18.51
CA ARG A 85 -5.76 -18.48 17.33
C ARG A 85 -6.53 -18.33 16.01
N SER A 86 -7.79 -17.89 16.05
CA SER A 86 -8.57 -17.49 14.89
C SER A 86 -8.61 -15.97 14.83
N ILE A 87 -7.60 -15.39 14.21
CA ILE A 87 -7.45 -13.93 14.11
C ILE A 87 -8.30 -13.40 12.96
N TRP A 88 -9.18 -12.44 13.26
CA TRP A 88 -9.98 -11.71 12.27
C TRP A 88 -9.43 -10.30 12.08
N THR A 89 -9.73 -9.66 10.94
CA THR A 89 -9.28 -8.28 10.70
C THR A 89 -9.77 -7.29 11.75
N ILE A 90 -10.96 -7.54 12.35
CA ILE A 90 -11.46 -6.71 13.45
C ILE A 90 -10.63 -6.87 14.72
N ASP A 91 -10.07 -8.06 14.99
CA ASP A 91 -9.17 -8.26 16.13
C ASP A 91 -7.93 -7.38 16.00
N LEU A 92 -7.36 -7.33 14.78
CA LEU A 92 -6.23 -6.47 14.48
C LEU A 92 -6.59 -4.99 14.63
N ALA A 93 -7.80 -4.57 14.21
CA ALA A 93 -8.27 -3.20 14.40
C ALA A 93 -8.34 -2.82 15.90
N TYR A 94 -8.88 -3.71 16.74
CA TYR A 94 -8.88 -3.52 18.20
C TYR A 94 -7.46 -3.45 18.78
N LEU A 95 -6.56 -4.32 18.32
CA LEU A 95 -5.15 -4.33 18.72
C LEU A 95 -4.46 -3.01 18.36
N MET A 96 -4.60 -2.54 17.11
CA MET A 96 -4.05 -1.25 16.68
C MET A 96 -4.64 -0.09 17.50
N ARG A 97 -5.93 -0.15 17.83
CA ARG A 97 -6.58 0.86 18.69
C ARG A 97 -6.01 0.86 20.11
N HIS A 98 -5.73 -0.32 20.67
CA HIS A 98 -5.20 -0.48 22.02
C HIS A 98 -3.85 0.24 22.17
N PHE A 99 -2.96 0.12 21.18
CA PHE A 99 -1.70 0.87 21.12
C PHE A 99 -1.83 2.32 20.63
N GLY A 100 -3.05 2.85 20.54
CA GLY A 100 -3.30 4.24 20.14
C GLY A 100 -3.12 4.54 18.66
N VAL A 101 -2.92 3.54 17.79
CA VAL A 101 -2.84 3.74 16.34
C VAL A 101 -4.20 4.13 15.79
N ARG A 102 -4.27 5.33 15.21
CA ARG A 102 -5.44 5.76 14.44
C ARG A 102 -5.49 5.02 13.12
N HIS A 103 -6.60 4.36 12.86
CA HIS A 103 -6.82 3.60 11.64
C HIS A 103 -8.31 3.63 11.27
N ARG A 104 -8.60 3.12 10.07
CA ARG A 104 -9.95 2.96 9.54
C ARG A 104 -10.05 1.55 8.96
N PHE A 105 -10.94 0.73 9.51
CA PHE A 105 -11.19 -0.61 9.03
C PHE A 105 -12.38 -0.61 8.07
N CYS A 106 -12.09 -0.79 6.79
CA CYS A 106 -13.10 -0.93 5.74
C CYS A 106 -13.42 -2.41 5.51
N THR A 107 -14.69 -2.79 5.52
CA THR A 107 -15.16 -4.17 5.34
C THR A 107 -16.36 -4.27 4.40
N GLN A 108 -16.57 -5.42 3.77
CA GLN A 108 -17.79 -5.71 3.00
C GLN A 108 -18.97 -6.07 3.91
N THR A 109 -18.70 -6.75 5.02
CA THR A 109 -19.71 -7.22 5.98
C THR A 109 -19.40 -6.71 7.37
N LEU A 110 -20.41 -6.18 8.05
CA LEU A 110 -20.33 -5.80 9.46
C LEU A 110 -20.71 -7.01 10.30
N GLY A 111 -19.71 -7.82 10.66
CA GLY A 111 -19.90 -9.11 11.29
C GLY A 111 -19.26 -10.25 10.51
N VAL A 112 -19.60 -11.47 10.91
CA VAL A 112 -19.22 -12.68 10.17
C VAL A 112 -20.12 -12.87 8.96
N ASP A 113 -19.50 -13.14 7.82
CA ASP A 113 -20.22 -13.63 6.65
C ASP A 113 -20.42 -15.15 6.76
N LYS A 114 -21.68 -15.57 6.85
CA LYS A 114 -22.09 -16.97 6.99
C LYS A 114 -21.70 -17.84 5.79
N GLY A 115 -21.43 -17.25 4.62
CA GLY A 115 -20.92 -17.95 3.45
C GLY A 115 -19.59 -18.67 3.69
N TYR A 116 -18.82 -18.24 4.70
CA TYR A 116 -17.52 -18.84 5.04
C TYR A 116 -17.62 -20.05 5.97
N LYS A 117 -18.82 -20.43 6.44
CA LYS A 117 -19.00 -21.51 7.44
C LYS A 117 -18.37 -22.84 7.04
N ASN A 118 -18.37 -23.15 5.74
CA ASN A 118 -17.87 -24.43 5.23
C ASN A 118 -16.38 -24.42 4.88
N GLN A 119 -15.69 -23.27 5.00
CA GLN A 119 -14.26 -23.20 4.69
C GLN A 119 -13.41 -23.86 5.78
N SER A 120 -12.38 -24.58 5.37
CA SER A 120 -11.53 -25.40 6.24
C SER A 120 -10.91 -24.61 7.41
N PHE A 121 -10.54 -23.34 7.16
CA PHE A 121 -9.98 -22.45 8.17
C PHE A 121 -10.97 -22.13 9.30
N TYR A 122 -12.23 -21.85 8.98
CA TYR A 122 -13.23 -21.39 9.96
C TYR A 122 -14.06 -22.54 10.56
N ARG A 123 -14.16 -23.67 9.87
CA ARG A 123 -15.11 -24.77 10.18
C ARG A 123 -15.05 -25.28 11.63
N LYS A 124 -13.86 -25.36 12.24
CA LYS A 124 -13.70 -25.94 13.59
C LYS A 124 -14.24 -25.07 14.73
N HIS A 125 -14.30 -23.76 14.55
CA HIS A 125 -14.65 -22.81 15.62
C HIS A 125 -15.72 -21.79 15.19
N PHE A 126 -16.37 -22.00 14.05
CA PHE A 126 -17.24 -21.01 13.41
C PHE A 126 -18.31 -20.44 14.35
N ASP A 127 -19.07 -21.29 15.03
CA ASP A 127 -20.23 -20.83 15.81
C ASP A 127 -19.80 -20.02 17.06
N THR A 128 -18.68 -20.39 17.69
CA THR A 128 -18.10 -19.63 18.82
C THR A 128 -17.48 -18.31 18.35
N GLU A 129 -16.74 -18.33 17.24
CA GLU A 129 -16.10 -17.14 16.68
C GLU A 129 -17.13 -16.18 16.07
N GLU A 130 -18.24 -16.67 15.51
CA GLU A 130 -19.33 -15.85 14.99
C GLU A 130 -19.89 -14.93 16.06
N THR A 131 -20.23 -15.48 17.23
CA THR A 131 -20.77 -14.70 18.34
C THR A 131 -19.77 -13.64 18.80
N ARG A 132 -18.51 -14.03 19.00
CA ARG A 132 -17.42 -13.14 19.45
C ARG A 132 -17.17 -12.01 18.46
N VAL A 133 -17.01 -12.33 17.18
CA VAL A 133 -16.71 -11.34 16.13
C VAL A 133 -17.88 -10.39 15.94
N ASN A 134 -19.12 -10.88 15.93
CA ASN A 134 -20.30 -10.02 15.84
C ASN A 134 -20.40 -9.05 17.03
N GLN A 135 -20.03 -9.48 18.23
CA GLN A 135 -19.95 -8.60 19.40
C GLN A 135 -18.88 -7.52 19.24
N LEU A 136 -17.70 -7.84 18.69
CA LEU A 136 -16.67 -6.84 18.39
C LEU A 136 -17.18 -5.79 17.39
N PHE A 137 -17.88 -6.21 16.32
CA PHE A 137 -18.48 -5.26 15.38
C PHE A 137 -19.53 -4.36 16.06
N ALA A 138 -20.38 -4.93 16.92
CA ALA A 138 -21.39 -4.17 17.65
C ALA A 138 -20.78 -3.14 18.62
N GLN A 139 -19.64 -3.48 19.24
CA GLN A 139 -18.97 -2.64 20.23
C GLN A 139 -17.96 -1.65 19.63
N ALA A 140 -17.57 -1.80 18.36
CA ALA A 140 -16.48 -1.06 17.73
C ALA A 140 -16.56 0.45 17.94
N LYS A 141 -17.74 1.04 17.73
CA LYS A 141 -17.96 2.48 17.93
C LYS A 141 -17.70 2.92 19.38
N ALA A 142 -18.19 2.15 20.37
CA ALA A 142 -17.98 2.44 21.79
C ALA A 142 -16.48 2.32 22.17
N CYS A 143 -15.78 1.36 21.57
CA CYS A 143 -14.35 1.15 21.75
C CYS A 143 -13.47 2.09 20.89
N LYS A 144 -14.07 3.02 20.14
CA LYS A 144 -13.39 3.97 19.23
C LYS A 144 -12.56 3.26 18.13
N VAL A 145 -13.00 2.08 17.72
CA VAL A 145 -12.52 1.36 16.53
C VAL A 145 -13.39 1.81 15.36
N LEU A 146 -12.78 2.50 14.38
CA LEU A 146 -13.50 3.06 13.24
C LEU A 146 -13.71 1.99 12.17
N VAL A 147 -14.94 1.48 12.09
CA VAL A 147 -15.32 0.46 11.12
C VAL A 147 -16.31 1.04 10.12
N GLU A 148 -16.06 0.81 8.83
CA GLU A 148 -16.92 1.27 7.75
C GLU A 148 -17.25 0.14 6.78
N LYS A 149 -18.53 0.06 6.39
CA LYS A 149 -18.95 -0.85 5.33
C LYS A 149 -18.65 -0.20 3.98
N CYS A 150 -17.78 -0.80 3.17
CA CYS A 150 -17.44 -0.31 1.84
C CYS A 150 -18.03 -1.23 0.78
N GLY A 151 -18.92 -0.68 -0.06
CA GLY A 151 -19.72 -1.43 -1.04
C GLY A 151 -19.01 -1.80 -2.34
N HIS A 152 -17.68 -1.90 -2.36
CA HIS A 152 -16.98 -2.29 -3.58
C HIS A 152 -17.16 -3.79 -3.82
N ARG A 153 -17.78 -4.13 -4.96
CA ARG A 153 -17.87 -5.49 -5.50
C ARG A 153 -16.47 -6.03 -5.73
N CYS A 154 -15.91 -6.78 -4.77
CA CYS A 154 -14.81 -7.68 -5.09
C CYS A 154 -15.37 -8.78 -5.99
N PHE A 155 -14.92 -8.85 -7.24
CA PHE A 155 -15.29 -9.90 -8.19
C PHE A 155 -14.54 -11.23 -7.93
N CYS A 156 -14.12 -11.47 -6.68
CA CYS A 156 -13.48 -12.70 -6.29
C CYS A 156 -14.54 -13.83 -6.23
N ARG A 157 -14.72 -14.54 -7.35
CA ARG A 157 -15.79 -15.54 -7.57
C ARG A 157 -15.50 -16.94 -7.01
N THR A 158 -14.47 -17.14 -6.20
CA THR A 158 -14.18 -18.45 -5.59
C THR A 158 -13.71 -18.31 -4.15
N PRO A 159 -14.21 -19.13 -3.20
CA PRO A 159 -13.96 -18.92 -1.77
C PRO A 159 -12.62 -19.47 -1.28
N ASP A 160 -11.84 -20.21 -2.08
CA ASP A 160 -10.74 -21.03 -1.57
C ASP A 160 -9.54 -20.25 -1.01
N TYR A 161 -9.59 -18.92 -1.02
CA TYR A 161 -8.51 -18.08 -0.51
C TYR A 161 -8.48 -18.04 1.02
N GLN A 162 -7.46 -18.69 1.60
CA GLN A 162 -7.03 -18.46 2.97
C GLN A 162 -6.36 -17.08 3.04
N GLY A 163 -6.95 -16.15 3.79
CA GLY A 163 -6.43 -14.79 3.92
C GLY A 163 -4.99 -14.76 4.44
N HIS A 164 -4.10 -14.01 3.79
CA HIS A 164 -2.73 -13.79 4.24
C HIS A 164 -2.45 -12.28 4.36
N PHE A 165 -1.87 -11.87 5.50
CA PHE A 165 -1.50 -10.47 5.74
C PHE A 165 -0.04 -10.22 5.36
N ILE A 166 0.22 -9.07 4.74
CA ILE A 166 1.55 -8.53 4.45
C ILE A 166 1.60 -7.06 4.85
N VAL A 167 2.80 -6.50 5.03
CA VAL A 167 2.98 -5.05 5.27
C VAL A 167 3.56 -4.39 4.03
N LEU A 168 2.77 -3.57 3.34
CA LEU A 168 3.30 -2.64 2.34
C LEU A 168 4.12 -1.55 3.05
N ARG A 169 5.35 -1.33 2.60
CA ARG A 169 6.29 -0.38 3.20
C ARG A 169 6.85 0.63 2.21
N GLY A 170 6.44 0.60 0.94
CA GLY A 170 6.96 1.54 -0.04
C GLY A 170 6.53 1.28 -1.47
N TYR A 171 6.92 2.19 -2.36
CA TYR A 171 6.77 2.07 -3.80
C TYR A 171 7.91 2.78 -4.54
N ASN A 172 8.13 2.36 -5.79
CA ASN A 172 8.97 3.06 -6.76
C ASN A 172 8.17 3.20 -8.06
N ARG A 173 7.76 4.42 -8.41
CA ARG A 173 6.98 4.68 -9.61
C ARG A 173 7.81 4.53 -10.88
N ALA A 174 9.09 4.88 -10.84
CA ALA A 174 9.96 4.79 -12.03
C ALA A 174 10.12 3.35 -12.51
N THR A 175 10.17 2.40 -11.57
CA THR A 175 10.28 0.97 -11.86
C THR A 175 8.94 0.23 -11.78
N GLY A 176 7.87 0.88 -11.31
CA GLY A 176 6.58 0.25 -11.07
C GLY A 176 6.58 -0.78 -9.93
N CYS A 177 7.52 -0.67 -8.97
CA CYS A 177 7.66 -1.61 -7.86
C CYS A 177 6.87 -1.19 -6.62
N ILE A 178 6.49 -2.17 -5.81
CA ILE A 178 6.13 -1.97 -4.40
C ILE A 178 7.13 -2.70 -3.50
N PHE A 179 7.32 -2.19 -2.29
CA PHE A 179 8.11 -2.85 -1.25
C PHE A 179 7.16 -3.37 -0.18
N TYR A 180 7.33 -4.61 0.24
CA TYR A 180 6.52 -5.21 1.29
C TYR A 180 7.35 -6.17 2.15
N ASN A 181 6.94 -6.36 3.40
CA ASN A 181 7.44 -7.42 4.26
C ASN A 181 6.40 -8.55 4.28
N ASN A 182 6.81 -9.76 3.90
CA ASN A 182 5.98 -10.95 4.02
C ASN A 182 6.33 -11.69 5.32
N PRO A 183 5.43 -11.79 6.31
CA PRO A 183 5.75 -12.47 7.56
C PRO A 183 6.00 -13.99 7.37
N ALA A 184 5.55 -14.60 6.27
CA ALA A 184 5.81 -16.01 5.98
C ALA A 184 7.29 -16.30 5.67
N TYR A 185 8.07 -15.26 5.34
CA TYR A 185 9.47 -15.39 4.99
C TYR A 185 10.30 -14.32 5.71
N ALA A 186 11.20 -14.73 6.59
CA ALA A 186 12.24 -13.82 7.09
C ALA A 186 13.43 -13.84 6.11
N ASP A 187 13.50 -12.90 5.18
CA ASP A 187 14.72 -12.73 4.37
C ASP A 187 15.79 -11.95 5.16
N ARG A 188 17.02 -12.46 5.07
CA ARG A 188 18.25 -11.80 5.55
C ARG A 188 18.32 -10.40 4.94
N GLN A 189 18.56 -9.40 5.79
CA GLN A 189 18.81 -8.00 5.42
C GLN A 189 19.56 -7.90 4.08
N PRO A 190 19.03 -7.20 3.06
CA PRO A 190 19.82 -6.89 1.88
C PRO A 190 21.00 -6.03 2.35
N SER A 191 22.23 -6.49 2.15
CA SER A 191 23.41 -5.64 2.36
C SER A 191 23.28 -4.38 1.49
N GLU A 192 23.75 -3.24 2.00
CA GLU A 192 23.68 -1.92 1.33
C GLU A 192 24.23 -1.95 -0.11
N ASP A 193 25.10 -2.92 -0.43
CA ASP A 193 25.65 -3.19 -1.76
C ASP A 193 24.61 -3.57 -2.82
N SER A 194 23.40 -4.00 -2.44
CA SER A 194 22.34 -4.35 -3.39
C SER A 194 21.64 -3.13 -4.02
N GLN A 195 21.94 -1.92 -3.53
CA GLN A 195 21.36 -0.68 -4.06
C GLN A 195 22.02 -0.19 -5.35
N HIS A 196 23.13 -0.80 -5.79
CA HIS A 196 23.89 -0.37 -6.97
C HIS A 196 23.84 -1.32 -8.18
N THR A 197 23.23 -2.50 -8.08
CA THR A 197 23.26 -3.50 -9.18
C THR A 197 22.11 -3.37 -10.18
N CYS A 198 21.23 -2.37 -10.05
CA CYS A 198 20.25 -2.05 -11.12
C CYS A 198 20.86 -1.14 -12.21
N GLN A 199 22.18 -1.15 -12.38
CA GLN A 199 22.82 -0.60 -13.57
C GLN A 199 23.81 -1.62 -14.14
N LYS A 200 23.42 -2.19 -15.28
CA LYS A 200 24.21 -2.95 -16.26
C LYS A 200 24.46 -4.43 -15.97
N GLY A 201 23.98 -5.24 -16.92
CA GLY A 201 24.70 -6.44 -17.37
C GLY A 201 24.22 -7.76 -16.79
N LYS A 202 24.03 -8.73 -17.68
CA LYS A 202 23.63 -10.11 -17.41
C LYS A 202 24.66 -10.82 -16.51
N SER A 203 24.31 -11.16 -15.27
CA SER A 203 24.74 -12.41 -14.60
C SER A 203 24.01 -12.58 -13.26
N ALA A 204 23.50 -13.80 -13.05
CA ALA A 204 22.95 -14.38 -11.82
C ALA A 204 22.30 -13.42 -10.79
N GLN A 205 20.99 -13.19 -10.94
CA GLN A 205 20.20 -12.51 -9.91
C GLN A 205 20.03 -13.40 -8.66
N PRO A 206 20.36 -12.92 -7.44
CA PRO A 206 19.77 -13.49 -6.23
C PRO A 206 18.27 -13.21 -6.29
N ARG A 207 17.44 -14.25 -6.17
CA ARG A 207 15.97 -14.16 -6.29
C ARG A 207 15.43 -13.14 -5.27
N PRO A 208 14.98 -11.94 -5.67
CA PRO A 208 14.26 -11.06 -4.76
C PRO A 208 12.88 -11.66 -4.53
N GLN A 209 12.42 -11.64 -3.30
CA GLN A 209 11.11 -12.14 -2.90
C GLN A 209 10.00 -11.40 -3.68
N LEU A 210 9.49 -12.14 -4.67
CA LEU A 210 8.26 -12.03 -5.47
C LEU A 210 7.65 -10.64 -5.73
N TRP A 211 7.63 -10.29 -7.02
CA TRP A 211 6.95 -9.14 -7.57
C TRP A 211 5.43 -9.41 -7.66
N LEU A 212 4.59 -8.58 -7.03
CA LEU A 212 3.18 -8.49 -7.43
C LEU A 212 3.12 -7.60 -8.67
N GLN A 213 3.32 -8.18 -9.85
CA GLN A 213 2.98 -7.51 -11.10
C GLN A 213 1.47 -7.61 -11.32
N ASN A 214 0.82 -6.47 -11.48
CA ASN A 214 -0.57 -6.41 -11.92
C ASN A 214 -0.63 -6.93 -13.37
N PRO A 215 -1.39 -8.00 -13.68
CA PRO A 215 -1.55 -8.44 -15.05
C PRO A 215 -2.41 -7.42 -15.81
N GLN A 216 -1.77 -6.38 -16.36
CA GLN A 216 -2.43 -5.52 -17.34
C GLN A 216 -2.51 -6.28 -18.66
N GLY A 217 -3.73 -6.28 -19.22
CA GLY A 217 -4.21 -7.11 -20.32
C GLY A 217 -3.26 -7.28 -21.49
N SER A 218 -2.95 -8.53 -21.79
CA SER A 218 -2.72 -8.98 -23.15
C SER A 218 -4.09 -9.21 -23.80
N HIS A 219 -4.59 -8.20 -24.53
CA HIS A 219 -5.52 -8.46 -25.63
C HIS A 219 -4.73 -9.29 -26.66
N GLY A 220 -4.95 -10.60 -26.66
CA GLY A 220 -4.54 -11.50 -27.73
C GLY A 220 -5.78 -11.88 -28.52
N SER A 221 -6.01 -11.19 -29.63
CA SER A 221 -6.85 -11.60 -30.74
C SER A 221 -6.26 -12.86 -31.41
N GLY A 222 -7.14 -13.79 -31.81
CA GLY A 222 -6.83 -15.02 -32.56
C GLY A 222 -7.87 -16.08 -32.21
N ASP A 223 -9.03 -16.08 -32.88
CA ASP A 223 -9.33 -16.97 -34.01
C ASP A 223 -9.21 -18.45 -33.57
N GLY A 224 -10.28 -19.20 -33.32
CA GLY A 224 -11.46 -19.39 -34.14
C GLY A 224 -11.36 -20.78 -34.79
N GLU A 225 -11.87 -21.82 -34.13
CA GLU A 225 -12.37 -23.03 -34.80
C GLU A 225 -13.25 -23.86 -33.86
N GLY A 226 -14.46 -24.16 -34.36
CA GLY A 226 -15.47 -24.97 -33.70
C GLY A 226 -15.30 -26.48 -33.98
N PRO A 227 -16.27 -27.30 -33.56
CA PRO A 227 -16.03 -28.67 -33.11
C PRO A 227 -16.21 -29.72 -34.20
N SER A 228 -15.64 -30.90 -33.95
CA SER A 228 -16.15 -32.20 -34.41
C SER A 228 -15.87 -33.24 -33.34
#